data_AF-A0A2V3I5E1-F1
#
_entry.id   AF-A0A2V3I5E1-F1
#
_cell.length_a   1.000
_cell.length_b   1.000
_cell.length_c   1.000
_cell.angle_alpha   90.00
_cell.angle_beta   90.00
_cell.angle_gamma   90.00
#
_symmetry.space_group_name_H-M   'P 1'
#
loop_
_entity.id
_entity.type
_entity.pdbx_description
1 polymer ?
#
loop_
_entity_poly.entity_id
_entity_poly.type
_entity_poly.pdbx_seq_one_letter_code
_entity_poly.pdbx_strand_id
1 'polypeptide(L)'
;MRDPMPRVIIKLGGGLITDKSQYKHLKAECIEAVVPIIKDIIDSGHSVIVIHGAGSFGHIESRKWGLADGCNPDIEAEQDEAVTKVRSDMLELNHHVISVFEAQGIDTESLPPRNWAKGVGISFGGDLAAFIRSPSDAIPITFGDVVDIPGEQKFGILSGDHIMVRMGIELPDVIACLFLLGDADGLMDGPPWEPGATLIEQWIAADAIRASHDSDTDVTGGILLKAECASMIASSVEQVWLLNGHKPKRMLEVVLEGETVGTKILN
;
A
#
# COMPACT_ATOMS: atom_id res chain seq x y z
N MET A 1 27.84 7.76 -14.50
CA MET A 1 27.10 7.83 -13.22
C MET A 1 25.71 8.34 -13.58
N ARG A 2 24.66 7.64 -13.14
CA ARG A 2 23.28 8.13 -13.28
C ARG A 2 23.10 9.26 -12.26
N ASP A 3 22.46 10.36 -12.63
CA ASP A 3 22.11 11.37 -11.63
C ASP A 3 21.13 10.73 -10.63
N PRO A 4 21.32 10.92 -9.32
CA PRO A 4 20.40 10.39 -8.31
C PRO A 4 19.01 10.99 -8.54
N MET A 5 18.00 10.14 -8.66
CA MET A 5 16.61 10.55 -8.90
C MET A 5 15.80 10.27 -7.64
N PRO A 6 15.58 11.26 -6.77
CA PRO A 6 14.93 11.03 -5.49
C PRO A 6 13.52 10.48 -5.71
N ARG A 7 13.21 9.39 -5.03
CA ARG A 7 12.02 8.58 -5.26
C ARG A 7 11.12 8.51 -4.04
N VAL A 8 9.83 8.69 -4.27
CA VAL A 8 8.78 8.61 -3.26
C VAL A 8 7.86 7.45 -3.62
N ILE A 9 7.66 6.53 -2.67
CA ILE A 9 6.74 5.41 -2.83
C ILE A 9 5.50 5.70 -1.99
N ILE A 10 4.34 5.77 -2.65
CA ILE A 10 3.08 6.17 -2.00
C ILE A 10 2.11 5.01 -2.06
N LYS A 11 1.64 4.59 -0.89
CA LYS A 11 0.59 3.60 -0.77
C LYS A 11 -0.76 4.23 -0.44
N LEU A 12 -1.72 4.07 -1.35
CA LEU A 12 -3.14 4.36 -1.09
C LEU A 12 -3.77 3.17 -0.35
N GLY A 13 -4.07 3.33 0.94
CA GLY A 13 -4.72 2.29 1.72
C GLY A 13 -6.07 1.88 1.14
N GLY A 14 -6.38 0.57 1.13
CA GLY A 14 -7.66 0.10 0.59
C GLY A 14 -8.89 0.70 1.31
N GLY A 15 -8.78 1.03 2.60
CA GLY A 15 -9.85 1.71 3.36
C GLY A 15 -9.98 3.21 3.07
N LEU A 16 -8.93 3.82 2.51
CA LEU A 16 -8.96 5.20 2.02
C LEU A 16 -9.74 5.29 0.71
N ILE A 17 -9.46 4.39 -0.24
CA ILE A 17 -10.02 4.46 -1.59
C ILE A 17 -11.28 3.61 -1.80
N THR A 18 -11.69 2.82 -0.80
CA THR A 18 -12.93 2.03 -0.84
C THR A 18 -13.64 2.01 0.50
N ASP A 19 -14.94 1.72 0.49
CA ASP A 19 -15.67 1.29 1.68
C ASP A 19 -15.62 -0.25 1.80
N LYS A 20 -14.95 -0.75 2.84
CA LYS A 20 -14.79 -2.20 3.09
C LYS A 20 -16.09 -2.90 3.52
N SER A 21 -17.13 -2.16 3.91
CA SER A 21 -18.43 -2.72 4.31
C SER A 21 -19.32 -3.06 3.11
N GLN A 22 -19.01 -2.52 1.94
CA GLN A 22 -19.81 -2.68 0.72
C GLN A 22 -18.95 -3.24 -0.41
N TYR A 23 -19.47 -4.27 -1.09
CA TYR A 23 -18.76 -4.89 -2.19
C TYR A 23 -18.55 -3.91 -3.35
N LYS A 24 -17.28 -3.72 -3.73
CA LYS A 24 -16.83 -2.85 -4.84
C LYS A 24 -17.29 -1.39 -4.73
N HIS A 25 -17.31 -0.86 -3.51
CA HIS A 25 -17.67 0.54 -3.29
C HIS A 25 -16.43 1.43 -3.28
N LEU A 26 -16.24 2.21 -4.35
CA LEU A 26 -15.14 3.15 -4.54
C LEU A 26 -15.41 4.48 -3.80
N LYS A 27 -14.35 5.07 -3.26
CA LYS A 27 -14.33 6.46 -2.74
C LYS A 27 -13.47 7.33 -3.65
N ALA A 28 -14.01 7.69 -4.82
CA ALA A 28 -13.27 8.39 -5.87
C ALA A 28 -12.72 9.75 -5.38
N GLU A 29 -13.50 10.45 -4.56
CA GLU A 29 -13.16 11.74 -3.98
C GLU A 29 -11.85 11.73 -3.18
N CYS A 30 -11.52 10.58 -2.56
CA CYS A 30 -10.27 10.44 -1.82
C CYS A 30 -9.06 10.36 -2.77
N ILE A 31 -9.21 9.70 -3.92
CA ILE A 31 -8.17 9.62 -4.95
C ILE A 31 -8.00 10.99 -5.60
N GLU A 32 -9.11 11.65 -5.93
CA GLU A 32 -9.14 13.01 -6.52
C GLU A 32 -8.45 14.05 -5.63
N ALA A 33 -8.51 13.90 -4.31
CA ALA A 33 -7.81 14.78 -3.37
C ALA A 33 -6.29 14.51 -3.31
N VAL A 34 -5.86 13.26 -3.52
CA VAL A 34 -4.46 12.83 -3.41
C VAL A 34 -3.66 13.15 -4.68
N VAL A 35 -4.26 12.93 -5.86
CA VAL A 35 -3.57 13.06 -7.15
C VAL A 35 -2.92 14.43 -7.39
N PRO A 36 -3.55 15.58 -7.08
CA PRO A 36 -2.90 16.89 -7.21
C PRO A 36 -1.62 17.02 -6.36
N ILE A 37 -1.59 16.41 -5.17
CA ILE A 37 -0.40 16.46 -4.32
C ILE A 37 0.71 15.56 -4.88
N ILE A 38 0.36 14.42 -5.48
CA ILE A 38 1.32 13.58 -6.21
C ILE A 38 1.94 14.38 -7.37
N LYS A 39 1.13 15.16 -8.09
CA LYS A 39 1.62 16.06 -9.12
C LYS A 39 2.62 17.09 -8.58
N ASP A 40 2.33 17.72 -7.44
CA ASP A 40 3.25 18.67 -6.81
C ASP A 40 4.60 18.03 -6.43
N ILE A 41 4.59 16.77 -5.97
CA ILE A 41 5.81 15.99 -5.67
C ILE A 41 6.65 15.78 -6.95
N ILE A 42 5.99 15.42 -8.06
CA ILE A 42 6.64 15.20 -9.37
C ILE A 42 7.19 16.52 -9.93
N ASP A 43 6.40 17.59 -9.88
CA ASP A 43 6.81 18.92 -10.34
C ASP A 43 7.99 19.47 -9.50
N SER A 44 8.18 18.95 -8.28
CA SER A 44 9.36 19.20 -7.43
C SER A 44 10.57 18.33 -7.77
N GLY A 45 10.53 17.55 -8.85
CA GLY A 45 11.66 16.76 -9.38
C GLY A 45 11.78 15.33 -8.85
N HIS A 46 10.75 14.81 -8.17
CA HIS A 46 10.76 13.47 -7.59
C HIS A 46 10.12 12.43 -8.51
N SER A 47 10.71 11.23 -8.56
CA SER A 47 10.05 10.07 -9.16
C SER A 47 9.03 9.52 -8.17
N VAL A 48 7.82 9.20 -8.64
CA VAL A 48 6.76 8.63 -7.79
C VAL A 48 6.41 7.22 -8.25
N ILE A 49 6.21 6.31 -7.30
CA ILE A 49 5.56 5.01 -7.51
C ILE A 49 4.29 4.99 -6.68
N VAL A 50 3.19 4.52 -7.25
CA VAL A 50 1.92 4.39 -6.53
C VAL A 50 1.58 2.91 -6.33
N ILE A 51 1.26 2.55 -5.09
CA ILE A 51 0.73 1.24 -4.72
C ILE A 51 -0.67 1.46 -4.17
N HIS A 52 -1.67 0.69 -4.57
CA HIS A 52 -2.97 0.76 -3.89
C HIS A 52 -3.36 -0.56 -3.21
N GLY A 53 -4.08 -0.44 -2.10
CA GLY A 53 -4.68 -1.59 -1.44
C GLY A 53 -5.86 -2.17 -2.22
N ALA A 54 -6.21 -3.40 -1.91
CA ALA A 54 -7.30 -4.11 -2.57
C ALA A 54 -8.71 -3.64 -2.16
N GLY A 55 -8.85 -3.13 -0.94
CA GLY A 55 -10.12 -2.59 -0.46
C GLY A 55 -11.26 -3.60 -0.56
N SER A 56 -12.48 -3.12 -0.78
CA SER A 56 -13.66 -3.98 -1.00
C SER A 56 -13.68 -4.74 -2.32
N PHE A 57 -12.78 -4.42 -3.26
CA PHE A 57 -12.69 -5.13 -4.55
C PHE A 57 -11.96 -6.46 -4.42
N GLY A 58 -10.97 -6.55 -3.51
CA GLY A 58 -10.28 -7.82 -3.25
C GLY A 58 -10.68 -8.51 -1.95
N HIS A 59 -10.82 -7.78 -0.83
CA HIS A 59 -10.90 -8.39 0.51
C HIS A 59 -12.16 -9.23 0.76
N ILE A 60 -13.28 -8.90 0.11
CA ILE A 60 -14.56 -9.57 0.40
C ILE A 60 -14.56 -10.96 -0.20
N GLU A 61 -14.31 -11.08 -1.50
CA GLU A 61 -14.25 -12.38 -2.18
C GLU A 61 -13.01 -13.18 -1.76
N SER A 62 -11.84 -12.55 -1.56
CA SER A 62 -10.64 -13.30 -1.16
C SER A 62 -10.80 -13.97 0.21
N ARG A 63 -11.45 -13.31 1.18
CA ARG A 63 -11.73 -13.90 2.50
C ARG A 63 -12.81 -14.97 2.43
N LYS A 64 -13.86 -14.75 1.64
CA LYS A 64 -14.94 -15.73 1.44
C LYS A 64 -14.42 -17.07 0.94
N TRP A 65 -13.40 -17.05 0.09
CA TRP A 65 -12.81 -18.25 -0.53
C TRP A 65 -11.48 -18.69 0.07
N GLY A 66 -11.02 -18.07 1.17
CA GLY A 66 -9.77 -18.45 1.83
C GLY A 66 -8.52 -18.29 0.95
N LEU A 67 -8.52 -17.33 0.00
CA LEU A 67 -7.46 -17.26 -1.02
C LEU A 67 -6.07 -16.92 -0.46
N ALA A 68 -5.99 -16.40 0.77
CA ALA A 68 -4.72 -16.12 1.44
C ALA A 68 -4.01 -17.40 1.90
N ASP A 69 -4.76 -18.47 2.17
CA ASP A 69 -4.23 -19.76 2.63
C ASP A 69 -3.70 -20.60 1.45
N GLY A 70 -4.09 -20.22 0.23
CA GLY A 70 -3.76 -20.89 -1.02
C GLY A 70 -4.79 -21.93 -1.44
N CYS A 71 -4.40 -22.81 -2.35
CA CYS A 71 -5.27 -23.83 -2.92
C CYS A 71 -5.71 -24.85 -1.86
N ASN A 72 -7.01 -25.02 -1.74
CA ASN A 72 -7.67 -26.12 -1.05
C ASN A 72 -8.13 -27.15 -2.09
N PRO A 73 -7.56 -28.37 -2.10
CA PRO A 73 -7.90 -29.40 -3.08
C PRO A 73 -9.39 -29.79 -3.12
N ASP A 74 -10.13 -29.59 -2.02
CA ASP A 74 -11.55 -29.97 -1.93
C ASP A 74 -12.49 -29.00 -2.65
N ILE A 75 -12.03 -27.77 -2.94
CA ILE A 75 -12.80 -26.68 -3.57
C ILE A 75 -11.99 -25.95 -4.65
N GLU A 76 -11.04 -26.66 -5.29
CA GLU A 76 -10.08 -26.06 -6.21
C GLU A 76 -10.76 -25.33 -7.37
N ALA A 77 -11.78 -25.94 -7.99
CA ALA A 77 -12.48 -25.35 -9.13
C ALA A 77 -13.17 -24.03 -8.76
N GLU A 78 -13.81 -23.98 -7.59
CA GLU A 78 -14.45 -22.77 -7.09
C GLU A 78 -13.43 -21.70 -6.70
N GLN A 79 -12.28 -22.10 -6.15
CA GLN A 79 -11.18 -21.18 -5.88
C GLN A 79 -10.57 -20.63 -7.17
N ASP A 80 -10.42 -21.41 -8.23
CA ASP A 80 -9.92 -20.92 -9.52
C ASP A 80 -10.86 -19.86 -10.14
N GLU A 81 -12.17 -20.08 -10.04
CA GLU A 81 -13.17 -19.07 -10.42
C GLU A 81 -13.08 -17.82 -9.53
N ALA A 82 -12.94 -18.00 -8.22
CA ALA A 82 -12.79 -16.91 -7.26
C ALA A 82 -11.51 -16.10 -7.48
N VAL A 83 -10.38 -16.77 -7.76
CA VAL A 83 -9.13 -16.12 -8.16
C VAL A 83 -9.39 -15.28 -9.39
N THR A 84 -9.90 -15.87 -10.47
CA THR A 84 -10.20 -15.14 -11.71
C THR A 84 -11.08 -13.90 -11.46
N LYS A 85 -12.09 -14.04 -10.61
CA LYS A 85 -12.99 -12.97 -10.21
C LYS A 85 -12.28 -11.86 -9.43
N VAL A 86 -11.54 -12.19 -8.37
CA VAL A 86 -10.76 -11.20 -7.58
C VAL A 86 -9.76 -10.48 -8.48
N ARG A 87 -9.10 -11.21 -9.39
CA ARG A 87 -8.15 -10.63 -10.33
C ARG A 87 -8.80 -9.60 -11.25
N SER A 88 -10.02 -9.87 -11.72
CA SER A 88 -10.82 -8.94 -12.52
C SER A 88 -11.27 -7.73 -11.70
N ASP A 89 -11.76 -7.94 -10.47
CA ASP A 89 -12.21 -6.85 -9.60
C ASP A 89 -11.03 -5.92 -9.21
N MET A 90 -9.83 -6.47 -9.01
CA MET A 90 -8.63 -5.68 -8.78
C MET A 90 -8.21 -4.83 -9.98
N LEU A 91 -8.38 -5.34 -11.21
CA LEU A 91 -8.15 -4.56 -12.43
C LEU A 91 -9.17 -3.43 -12.58
N GLU A 92 -10.43 -3.65 -12.18
CA GLU A 92 -11.47 -2.63 -12.17
C GLU A 92 -11.13 -1.49 -11.18
N LEU A 93 -10.74 -1.82 -9.94
CA LEU A 93 -10.28 -0.82 -8.97
C LEU A 93 -9.08 -0.03 -9.52
N ASN A 94 -8.10 -0.73 -10.08
CA ASN A 94 -6.92 -0.09 -10.66
C ASN A 94 -7.28 0.83 -11.84
N HIS A 95 -8.24 0.44 -12.69
CA HIS A 95 -8.73 1.29 -13.77
C HIS A 95 -9.34 2.59 -13.22
N HIS A 96 -10.16 2.49 -12.17
CA HIS A 96 -10.68 3.70 -11.50
C HIS A 96 -9.58 4.60 -10.95
N VAL A 97 -8.55 4.04 -10.32
CA VAL A 97 -7.39 4.82 -9.84
C VAL A 97 -6.73 5.54 -11.01
N ILE A 98 -6.37 4.81 -12.08
CA ILE A 98 -5.71 5.37 -13.28
C ILE A 98 -6.55 6.48 -13.93
N SER A 99 -7.86 6.29 -14.07
CA SER A 99 -8.73 7.31 -14.69
C SER A 99 -8.70 8.65 -13.96
N VAL A 100 -8.47 8.67 -12.63
CA VAL A 100 -8.32 9.91 -11.88
C VAL A 100 -6.98 10.60 -12.18
N PHE A 101 -5.89 9.85 -12.37
CA PHE A 101 -4.60 10.40 -12.80
C PHE A 101 -4.68 10.95 -14.23
N GLU A 102 -5.28 10.20 -15.15
CA GLU A 102 -5.46 10.60 -16.55
C GLU A 102 -6.30 11.88 -16.66
N ALA A 103 -7.36 12.01 -15.85
CA ALA A 103 -8.19 13.22 -15.81
C ALA A 103 -7.42 14.47 -15.35
N GLN A 104 -6.30 14.30 -14.63
CA GLN A 104 -5.37 15.37 -14.21
C GLN A 104 -4.19 15.54 -15.18
N GLY A 105 -4.20 14.84 -16.32
CA GLY A 105 -3.14 14.90 -17.33
C GLY A 105 -1.83 14.24 -16.90
N ILE A 106 -1.89 13.29 -15.96
CA ILE A 106 -0.73 12.56 -15.46
C ILE A 106 -0.66 11.21 -16.17
N ASP A 107 0.47 10.93 -16.80
CA ASP A 107 0.71 9.65 -17.47
C ASP A 107 1.00 8.54 -16.45
N THR A 108 0.40 7.37 -16.64
CA THR A 108 0.51 6.24 -15.70
C THR A 108 0.61 4.91 -16.43
N GLU A 109 1.28 3.94 -15.81
CA GLU A 109 1.42 2.58 -16.32
C GLU A 109 0.92 1.58 -15.28
N SER A 110 -0.07 0.76 -15.65
CA SER A 110 -0.56 -0.33 -14.80
C SER A 110 0.40 -1.52 -14.81
N LEU A 111 0.88 -1.92 -13.63
CA LEU A 111 1.76 -3.08 -13.44
C LEU A 111 1.15 -4.08 -12.44
N PRO A 112 0.18 -4.92 -12.86
CA PRO A 112 -0.44 -5.92 -11.99
C PRO A 112 0.60 -6.90 -11.43
N PRO A 113 0.68 -7.13 -10.10
CA PRO A 113 1.70 -7.99 -9.50
C PRO A 113 1.74 -9.39 -10.07
N ARG A 114 0.59 -9.96 -10.47
CA ARG A 114 0.54 -11.29 -11.09
C ARG A 114 1.38 -11.45 -12.36
N ASN A 115 1.78 -10.35 -12.99
CA ASN A 115 2.56 -10.37 -14.22
C ASN A 115 4.08 -10.33 -13.96
N TRP A 116 4.51 -9.92 -12.76
CA TRP A 116 5.94 -9.68 -12.47
C TRP A 116 6.41 -10.24 -11.12
N ALA A 117 5.50 -10.68 -10.25
CA ALA A 117 5.79 -11.25 -8.94
C ALA A 117 5.26 -12.70 -8.81
N LYS A 118 5.97 -13.51 -8.02
CA LYS A 118 5.58 -14.86 -7.59
C LYS A 118 5.89 -15.03 -6.11
N GLY A 119 5.01 -15.70 -5.38
CA GLY A 119 5.11 -15.83 -3.93
C GLY A 119 4.51 -14.65 -3.17
N VAL A 120 4.43 -14.79 -1.85
CA VAL A 120 3.81 -13.84 -0.92
C VAL A 120 4.78 -13.43 0.18
N GLY A 121 4.37 -12.50 1.03
CA GLY A 121 5.23 -11.99 2.09
C GLY A 121 6.36 -11.12 1.55
N ILE A 122 7.32 -10.76 2.41
CA ILE A 122 8.47 -9.93 2.01
C ILE A 122 9.48 -10.68 1.12
N SER A 123 9.37 -12.00 1.05
CA SER A 123 10.28 -12.87 0.28
C SER A 123 9.76 -13.22 -1.12
N PHE A 124 8.72 -12.55 -1.61
CA PHE A 124 8.25 -12.79 -2.98
C PHE A 124 9.39 -12.54 -3.98
N GLY A 125 9.40 -13.32 -5.06
CA GLY A 125 10.33 -13.14 -6.18
C GLY A 125 9.70 -12.28 -7.27
N GLY A 126 10.48 -11.40 -7.89
CA GLY A 126 10.04 -10.55 -8.99
C GLY A 126 11.09 -9.51 -9.35
N ASP A 127 11.07 -9.03 -10.59
CA ASP A 127 11.95 -7.96 -11.04
C ASP A 127 11.28 -6.59 -10.82
N LEU A 128 11.97 -5.70 -10.12
CA LEU A 128 11.50 -4.34 -9.82
C LEU A 128 12.04 -3.28 -10.80
N ALA A 129 12.82 -3.67 -11.82
CA ALA A 129 13.43 -2.74 -12.76
C ALA A 129 12.42 -1.84 -13.49
N ALA A 130 11.20 -2.34 -13.75
CA ALA A 130 10.11 -1.57 -14.35
C ALA A 130 9.64 -0.37 -13.50
N PHE A 131 9.95 -0.37 -12.20
CA PHE A 131 9.58 0.71 -11.28
C PHE A 131 10.66 1.80 -11.17
N ILE A 132 11.85 1.60 -11.77
CA ILE A 132 12.92 2.60 -11.80
C ILE A 132 12.66 3.59 -12.93
N ARG A 133 11.81 4.57 -12.65
CA ARG A 133 11.37 5.63 -13.58
C ARG A 133 11.98 7.00 -13.23
N SER A 134 12.05 7.89 -14.21
CA SER A 134 12.32 9.32 -14.01
C SER A 134 11.01 10.09 -13.74
N PRO A 135 11.05 11.32 -13.20
CA PRO A 135 9.85 12.12 -12.98
C PRO A 135 9.06 12.45 -14.25
N SER A 136 9.70 12.41 -15.42
CA SER A 136 9.06 12.66 -16.72
C SER A 136 8.45 11.42 -17.37
N ASP A 137 8.71 10.23 -16.83
CA ASP A 137 8.12 8.98 -17.32
C ASP A 137 6.72 8.76 -16.70
N ALA A 138 5.93 7.87 -17.29
CA ALA A 138 4.67 7.42 -16.72
C ALA A 138 4.85 6.87 -15.29
N ILE A 139 3.96 7.26 -14.38
CA ILE A 139 3.96 6.75 -12.99
C ILE A 139 3.61 5.26 -13.00
N PRO A 140 4.47 4.37 -12.51
CA PRO A 140 4.13 2.97 -12.37
C PRO A 140 3.15 2.81 -11.20
N ILE A 141 2.00 2.19 -11.48
CA ILE A 141 0.94 1.89 -10.52
C ILE A 141 0.84 0.38 -10.35
N THR A 142 0.97 -0.10 -9.12
CA THR A 142 0.73 -1.50 -8.77
C THR A 142 -0.17 -1.61 -7.54
N PHE A 143 -0.51 -2.82 -7.11
CA PHE A 143 -1.54 -3.02 -6.09
C PHE A 143 -1.40 -4.33 -5.32
N GLY A 144 -2.16 -4.52 -4.26
CA GLY A 144 -2.27 -5.83 -3.61
C GLY A 144 -3.09 -6.81 -4.45
N ASP A 145 -2.65 -8.06 -4.60
CA ASP A 145 -3.20 -8.93 -5.64
C ASP A 145 -3.04 -10.43 -5.36
N VAL A 146 -3.82 -11.27 -6.07
CA VAL A 146 -3.64 -12.72 -6.10
C VAL A 146 -2.53 -13.08 -7.08
N VAL A 147 -1.42 -13.61 -6.56
CA VAL A 147 -0.23 -13.99 -7.35
C VAL A 147 0.00 -15.49 -7.29
N ASP A 148 0.75 -16.01 -8.25
CA ASP A 148 1.04 -17.44 -8.33
C ASP A 148 2.10 -17.84 -7.29
N ILE A 149 1.91 -19.00 -6.66
CA ILE A 149 2.87 -19.65 -5.77
C ILE A 149 3.20 -21.02 -6.37
N PRO A 150 4.48 -21.32 -6.64
CA PRO A 150 4.86 -22.64 -7.14
C PRO A 150 4.48 -23.77 -6.17
N GLY A 151 4.10 -24.93 -6.72
CA GLY A 151 3.78 -26.11 -5.94
C GLY A 151 2.31 -26.22 -5.56
N GLU A 152 2.01 -26.93 -4.48
CA GLU A 152 0.65 -27.30 -4.08
C GLU A 152 -0.20 -26.09 -3.68
N GLN A 153 0.41 -25.00 -3.21
CA GLN A 153 -0.31 -23.81 -2.79
C GLN A 153 -0.96 -23.05 -3.97
N LYS A 154 -0.40 -23.18 -5.18
CA LYS A 154 -0.81 -22.58 -6.48
C LYS A 154 -0.91 -21.05 -6.55
N PHE A 155 -1.46 -20.40 -5.53
CA PHE A 155 -1.67 -18.96 -5.46
C PHE A 155 -1.63 -18.46 -4.00
N GLY A 156 -1.55 -17.14 -3.84
CA GLY A 156 -1.78 -16.49 -2.56
C GLY A 156 -1.93 -14.97 -2.71
N ILE A 157 -2.18 -14.29 -1.59
CA ILE A 157 -2.37 -12.84 -1.58
C ILE A 157 -1.06 -12.11 -1.32
N LEU A 158 -0.54 -11.44 -2.34
CA LEU A 158 0.56 -10.49 -2.18
C LEU A 158 -0.03 -9.13 -1.78
N SER A 159 0.11 -8.79 -0.51
CA SER A 159 -0.35 -7.48 0.00
C SER A 159 0.51 -6.35 -0.59
N GLY A 160 -0.10 -5.19 -0.83
CA GLY A 160 0.67 -4.00 -1.19
C GLY A 160 1.61 -3.52 -0.07
N ASP A 161 1.44 -4.01 1.18
CA ASP A 161 2.33 -3.66 2.29
C ASP A 161 3.67 -4.40 2.12
N HIS A 162 3.64 -5.67 1.69
CA HIS A 162 4.85 -6.40 1.32
C HIS A 162 5.55 -5.81 0.08
N ILE A 163 4.77 -5.32 -0.90
CA ILE A 163 5.32 -4.61 -2.06
C ILE A 163 6.07 -3.34 -1.62
N MET A 164 5.50 -2.56 -0.69
CA MET A 164 6.18 -1.40 -0.10
C MET A 164 7.54 -1.79 0.51
N VAL A 165 7.61 -2.90 1.26
CA VAL A 165 8.87 -3.36 1.87
C VAL A 165 9.94 -3.61 0.83
N ARG A 166 9.62 -4.45 -0.16
CA ARG A 166 10.56 -4.82 -1.24
C ARG A 166 11.02 -3.60 -2.03
N MET A 167 10.10 -2.70 -2.40
CA MET A 167 10.48 -1.50 -3.14
C MET A 167 11.29 -0.51 -2.30
N GLY A 168 10.93 -0.31 -1.03
CA GLY A 168 11.64 0.59 -0.13
C GLY A 168 13.08 0.16 0.17
N ILE A 169 13.32 -1.15 0.22
CA ILE A 169 14.66 -1.72 0.51
C ILE A 169 15.51 -1.90 -0.76
N GLU A 170 14.90 -2.33 -1.87
CA GLU A 170 15.66 -2.78 -3.05
C GLU A 170 15.81 -1.70 -4.14
N LEU A 171 14.90 -0.73 -4.22
CA LEU A 171 15.01 0.33 -5.23
C LEU A 171 16.05 1.38 -4.80
N PRO A 172 16.84 1.91 -5.76
CA PRO A 172 17.76 3.00 -5.46
C PRO A 172 17.01 4.31 -5.20
N ASP A 173 17.69 5.26 -4.55
CA ASP A 173 17.27 6.65 -4.40
C ASP A 173 15.90 6.85 -3.71
N VAL A 174 15.40 5.87 -2.96
CA VAL A 174 14.14 6.00 -2.21
C VAL A 174 14.37 6.93 -1.02
N ILE A 175 13.76 8.11 -1.06
CA ILE A 175 13.85 9.11 0.01
C ILE A 175 12.68 9.03 0.99
N ALA A 176 11.51 8.54 0.54
CA ALA A 176 10.31 8.48 1.36
C ALA A 176 9.38 7.31 0.96
N CYS A 177 8.79 6.68 1.98
CA CYS A 177 7.74 5.67 1.85
C CYS A 177 6.51 6.11 2.68
N LEU A 178 5.41 6.41 2.01
CA LEU A 178 4.22 7.03 2.61
C LEU A 178 3.04 6.06 2.57
N PHE A 179 2.52 5.66 3.72
CA PHE A 179 1.32 4.84 3.86
C PHE A 179 0.12 5.73 4.16
N LEU A 180 -0.78 5.91 3.20
CA LEU A 180 -1.98 6.71 3.38
C LEU A 180 -3.13 5.87 3.97
N LEU A 181 -3.61 6.28 5.14
CA LEU A 181 -4.67 5.65 5.91
C LEU A 181 -6.03 6.29 5.60
N GLY A 182 -7.11 5.53 5.82
CA GLY A 182 -8.48 5.98 5.54
C GLY A 182 -9.29 6.35 6.79
N ASP A 183 -8.75 6.14 7.97
CA ASP A 183 -9.52 6.08 9.22
C ASP A 183 -8.83 6.74 10.41
N ALA A 184 -7.58 7.19 10.25
CA ALA A 184 -6.78 7.74 11.34
C ALA A 184 -5.77 8.78 10.85
N ASP A 185 -5.26 9.58 11.79
CA ASP A 185 -4.18 10.53 11.51
C ASP A 185 -2.79 9.87 11.37
N GLY A 186 -2.64 8.67 11.91
CA GLY A 186 -1.45 7.81 11.90
C GLY A 186 -1.75 6.54 12.71
N LEU A 187 -0.74 5.98 13.38
CA LEU A 187 -0.95 5.02 14.46
C LEU A 187 -1.55 5.72 15.67
N MET A 188 -2.57 5.12 16.24
CA MET A 188 -3.27 5.62 17.43
C MET A 188 -2.98 4.69 18.61
N ASP A 189 -2.96 5.23 19.84
CA ASP A 189 -2.82 4.44 21.08
C ASP A 189 -4.07 3.63 21.45
N GLY A 190 -5.18 3.87 20.75
CA GLY A 190 -6.43 3.14 20.82
C GLY A 190 -7.22 3.30 19.52
N PRO A 191 -8.43 2.72 19.42
CA PRO A 191 -9.25 2.84 18.23
C PRO A 191 -9.56 4.30 17.88
N PRO A 192 -9.41 4.75 16.61
CA PRO A 192 -9.53 6.17 16.26
C PRO A 192 -10.90 6.81 16.56
N TRP A 193 -11.95 5.99 16.70
CA TRP A 193 -13.30 6.44 17.04
C TRP A 193 -13.56 6.55 18.54
N GLU A 194 -12.64 6.08 19.38
CA GLU A 194 -12.79 6.15 20.83
C GLU A 194 -12.40 7.52 21.38
N PRO A 195 -13.23 8.13 22.25
CA PRO A 195 -12.88 9.39 22.90
C PRO A 195 -11.60 9.25 23.72
N GLY A 196 -10.61 10.08 23.43
CA GLY A 196 -9.33 10.10 24.13
C GLY A 196 -8.21 9.34 23.42
N ALA A 197 -8.48 8.64 22.31
CA ALA A 197 -7.43 8.08 21.47
C ALA A 197 -6.51 9.21 20.95
N THR A 198 -5.21 9.04 21.13
CA THR A 198 -4.18 10.00 20.74
C THR A 198 -3.27 9.45 19.65
N LEU A 199 -2.75 10.36 18.83
CA LEU A 199 -1.80 10.04 17.78
C LEU A 199 -0.45 9.67 18.40
N ILE A 200 0.09 8.52 18.01
CA ILE A 200 1.48 8.15 18.27
C ILE A 200 2.32 8.84 17.19
N GLU A 201 3.02 9.92 17.52
CA GLU A 201 3.78 10.71 16.54
C GLU A 201 5.03 9.98 16.02
N GLN A 202 5.64 9.14 16.86
CA GLN A 202 6.83 8.35 16.53
C GLN A 202 6.66 6.92 17.03
N TRP A 203 7.08 5.95 16.23
CA TRP A 203 6.94 4.53 16.56
C TRP A 203 8.16 3.72 16.15
N ILE A 204 8.59 2.80 17.02
CA ILE A 204 9.65 1.82 16.77
C ILE A 204 9.10 0.39 16.86
N ALA A 205 9.71 -0.57 16.15
CA ALA A 205 9.32 -1.99 16.22
C ALA A 205 9.23 -2.55 17.65
N ALA A 206 10.10 -2.08 18.57
CA ALA A 206 10.09 -2.53 19.96
C ALA A 206 8.77 -2.23 20.69
N ASP A 207 8.02 -1.22 20.24
CA ASP A 207 6.71 -0.88 20.81
C ASP A 207 5.62 -1.88 20.40
N ALA A 208 5.77 -2.58 19.27
CA ALA A 208 4.89 -3.68 18.86
C ALA A 208 4.90 -4.84 19.87
N ILE A 209 6.10 -5.17 20.38
CA ILE A 209 6.31 -6.24 21.36
C ILE A 209 5.63 -5.88 22.69
N ARG A 210 5.58 -4.60 23.05
CA ARG A 210 4.89 -4.13 24.25
C ARG A 210 3.37 -4.22 24.11
N ALA A 211 2.85 -3.87 22.94
CA ALA A 211 1.41 -3.94 22.64
C ALA A 211 0.89 -5.38 22.55
N SER A 212 1.70 -6.34 22.06
CA SER A 212 1.28 -7.75 21.94
C SER A 212 1.25 -8.52 23.28
N HIS A 213 1.88 -7.99 24.33
CA HIS A 213 1.79 -8.55 25.69
C HIS A 213 0.52 -8.15 26.44
N ASP A 214 -0.26 -7.20 25.92
CA ASP A 214 -1.56 -6.76 26.46
C ASP A 214 -2.68 -7.32 25.57
N SER A 215 -3.02 -8.60 25.76
CA SER A 215 -4.00 -9.30 24.93
C SER A 215 -5.44 -8.94 25.32
N ASP A 216 -6.17 -8.27 24.41
CA ASP A 216 -7.59 -8.57 24.11
C ASP A 216 -8.25 -7.67 23.04
N THR A 217 -7.52 -6.74 22.42
CA THR A 217 -8.10 -5.84 21.41
C THR A 217 -7.60 -6.17 20.00
N ASP A 218 -8.24 -7.15 19.38
CA ASP A 218 -8.16 -7.38 17.92
C ASP A 218 -8.89 -6.24 17.18
N VAL A 219 -8.28 -5.05 17.14
CA VAL A 219 -8.80 -3.88 16.42
C VAL A 219 -8.01 -3.56 15.16
N THR A 220 -6.97 -4.33 14.86
CA THR A 220 -5.86 -3.83 14.02
C THR A 220 -5.41 -4.77 12.91
N GLY A 221 -6.17 -5.80 12.55
CA GLY A 221 -5.79 -6.83 11.55
C GLY A 221 -5.32 -6.33 10.17
N GLY A 222 -5.34 -5.01 9.89
CA GLY A 222 -4.63 -4.40 8.77
C GLY A 222 -3.64 -3.26 9.08
N ILE A 223 -3.61 -2.70 10.30
CA ILE A 223 -2.68 -1.61 10.68
C ILE A 223 -1.40 -2.16 11.34
N LEU A 224 -1.47 -3.28 12.07
CA LEU A 224 -0.28 -3.93 12.62
C LEU A 224 0.69 -4.35 11.51
N LEU A 225 0.20 -5.07 10.49
CA LEU A 225 1.00 -5.45 9.32
C LEU A 225 1.64 -4.22 8.63
N LYS A 226 0.94 -3.09 8.59
CA LYS A 226 1.49 -1.83 8.04
C LYS A 226 2.62 -1.31 8.89
N ALA A 227 2.44 -1.23 10.20
CA ALA A 227 3.47 -0.77 11.13
C ALA A 227 4.71 -1.67 11.06
N GLU A 228 4.53 -2.99 11.05
CA GLU A 228 5.62 -3.96 10.90
C GLU A 228 6.36 -3.79 9.58
N CYS A 229 5.64 -3.74 8.45
CA CYS A 229 6.24 -3.51 7.13
C CYS A 229 6.97 -2.17 7.06
N ALA A 230 6.35 -1.11 7.58
CA ALA A 230 6.95 0.21 7.63
C ALA A 230 8.23 0.22 8.49
N SER A 231 8.27 -0.54 9.59
CA SER A 231 9.47 -0.71 10.40
C SER A 231 10.62 -1.35 9.63
N MET A 232 10.33 -2.38 8.83
CA MET A 232 11.36 -3.02 8.00
C MET A 232 11.96 -2.05 6.99
N ILE A 233 11.14 -1.13 6.46
CA ILE A 233 11.58 -0.09 5.52
C ILE A 233 12.42 0.98 6.22
N ALA A 234 12.10 1.34 7.48
CA ALA A 234 12.77 2.40 8.22
C ALA A 234 14.27 2.12 8.47
N SER A 235 14.69 0.85 8.40
CA SER A 235 16.11 0.48 8.41
C SER A 235 16.89 0.88 7.16
N SER A 236 16.21 1.24 6.07
CA SER A 236 16.81 1.61 4.77
C SER A 236 16.38 2.99 4.25
N VAL A 237 15.22 3.49 4.66
CA VAL A 237 14.64 4.77 4.23
C VAL A 237 14.40 5.65 5.45
N GLU A 238 14.86 6.90 5.40
CA GLU A 238 14.75 7.82 6.54
C GLU A 238 13.30 8.30 6.78
N GLN A 239 12.55 8.54 5.72
CA GLN A 239 11.19 9.09 5.80
C GLN A 239 10.16 7.99 5.54
N VAL A 240 9.83 7.23 6.58
CA VAL A 240 8.73 6.25 6.54
C VAL A 240 7.59 6.73 7.42
N TRP A 241 6.42 6.93 6.82
CA TRP A 241 5.29 7.58 7.51
C TRP A 241 3.97 6.87 7.29
N LEU A 242 3.15 6.84 8.35
CA LEU A 242 1.72 6.56 8.27
C LEU A 242 0.96 7.88 8.40
N LEU A 243 0.21 8.24 7.37
CA LEU A 243 -0.43 9.55 7.23
C LEU A 243 -1.92 9.43 6.98
N ASN A 244 -2.70 10.43 7.39
CA ASN A 244 -4.09 10.55 7.00
C ASN A 244 -4.24 10.84 5.50
N GLY A 245 -4.81 9.91 4.75
CA GLY A 245 -5.10 10.11 3.34
C GLY A 245 -6.12 11.21 3.05
N HIS A 246 -6.95 11.60 4.03
CA HIS A 246 -7.87 12.74 3.90
C HIS A 246 -7.18 14.10 4.11
N LYS A 247 -5.90 14.11 4.46
CA LYS A 247 -5.05 15.30 4.60
C LYS A 247 -3.83 15.18 3.68
N PRO A 248 -4.01 15.06 2.36
CA PRO A 248 -2.96 14.64 1.44
C PRO A 248 -1.76 15.59 1.37
N LYS A 249 -1.93 16.88 1.70
CA LYS A 249 -0.83 17.88 1.80
C LYS A 249 0.33 17.43 2.69
N ARG A 250 0.05 16.61 3.71
CA ARG A 250 1.06 16.04 4.61
C ARG A 250 2.13 15.21 3.87
N MET A 251 1.80 14.63 2.72
CA MET A 251 2.81 13.95 1.89
C MET A 251 3.88 14.92 1.39
N LEU A 252 3.46 16.10 0.93
CA LEU A 252 4.36 17.11 0.40
C LEU A 252 5.22 17.70 1.53
N GLU A 253 4.63 17.92 2.70
CA GLU A 253 5.35 18.34 3.92
C GLU A 253 6.47 17.35 4.27
N VAL A 254 6.21 16.03 4.26
CA VAL A 254 7.26 15.03 4.47
C VAL A 254 8.35 15.11 3.40
N VAL A 255 7.99 15.22 2.13
CA VAL A 255 8.96 15.22 1.01
C VAL A 255 9.84 16.46 1.02
N LEU A 256 9.30 17.64 1.36
CA LEU A 256 10.01 18.91 1.30
C LEU A 256 10.67 19.31 2.63
N GLU A 257 10.03 19.00 3.76
CA GLU A 257 10.41 19.49 5.09
C GLU A 257 10.88 18.35 6.02
N GLY A 258 10.51 17.10 5.72
CA GLY A 258 10.90 15.93 6.52
C GLY A 258 10.08 15.71 7.80
N GLU A 259 9.03 16.50 8.01
CA GLU A 259 8.16 16.48 9.18
C GLU A 259 6.72 16.86 8.82
N THR A 260 5.73 16.29 9.51
CA THR A 260 4.30 16.60 9.37
C THR A 260 3.52 16.01 10.56
N VAL A 261 2.20 16.18 10.58
CA VAL A 261 1.29 15.46 11.49
C VAL A 261 1.01 14.04 10.96
N GLY A 262 1.55 13.06 11.64
CA GLY A 262 1.29 11.64 11.39
C GLY A 262 2.18 10.80 12.28
N THR A 263 2.37 9.53 11.94
CA THR A 263 3.33 8.68 12.65
C THR A 263 4.58 8.48 11.80
N LYS A 264 5.71 8.99 12.28
CA LYS A 264 7.03 8.66 11.72
C LYS A 264 7.49 7.32 12.28
N ILE A 265 7.85 6.41 11.41
CA ILE A 265 8.46 5.14 11.80
C ILE A 265 9.96 5.34 11.93
N LEU A 266 10.50 4.97 13.09
CA LEU A 266 11.90 5.03 13.40
C LEU A 266 12.51 3.62 13.33
N ASN A 267 13.80 3.56 13.03
CA ASN A 267 14.61 2.34 13.06
C ASN A 267 14.98 1.93 14.49
#